data_AF-A0A415V7G0-F1
#
_entry.id   AF-A0A415V7G0-F1
#
_cell.length_a   1.000
_cell.length_b   1.000
_cell.length_c   1.000
_cell.angle_alpha   90.00
_cell.angle_beta   90.00
_cell.angle_gamma   90.00
#
_symmetry.space_group_name_H-M   'P 1'
#
loop_
_entity.id
_entity.type
_entity.pdbx_description
1 polymer ?
#
loop_
_entity_poly.entity_id
_entity_poly.type
_entity_poly.pdbx_seq_one_letter_code
_entity_poly.pdbx_strand_id
1 'polypeptide(L)'
;MQSIEPLKTTDDLGEGKGGIWKKWPWKDLDHYELMSDLILKANYSIQDFNAAIKDGFSPNIKDTVFLVALATWIKDAYWQINYACLKEVIRTKFEFSRQNELTEARNYLEAVRSIVIAHPLNSTRHEEYGFGPEGRICIDMRRKSLLDSYPGRVIYRITPKGFKETDSVEDNEIALMTCRRNKTENSKLHFERCCLDMCDIRNSAQVYIDALYELDRHLGRLRKKDFET
;
A
#
# COMPACT_ATOMS: atom_id res chain seq x y z
N MET A 1 4.26 -15.23 16.03
CA MET A 1 4.91 -14.88 14.77
C MET A 1 3.96 -15.25 13.64
N GLN A 2 3.58 -14.28 12.82
CA GLN A 2 2.61 -14.46 11.74
C GLN A 2 3.35 -14.97 10.50
N SER A 3 2.85 -16.04 9.90
CA SER A 3 3.29 -16.45 8.57
C SER A 3 2.70 -15.48 7.54
N ILE A 4 3.54 -14.85 6.74
CA ILE A 4 3.13 -13.95 5.67
C ILE A 4 3.66 -14.53 4.36
N GLU A 5 2.79 -14.66 3.37
CA GLU A 5 3.21 -15.12 2.05
C GLU A 5 4.14 -14.08 1.38
N PRO A 6 5.21 -14.51 0.69
CA PRO A 6 6.05 -13.60 -0.06
C PRO A 6 5.25 -12.91 -1.18
N LEU A 7 5.60 -11.67 -1.48
CA LEU A 7 5.17 -10.96 -2.68
C LEU A 7 5.71 -11.67 -3.92
N LYS A 8 4.90 -11.72 -4.98
CA LYS A 8 5.33 -12.22 -6.29
C LYS A 8 6.46 -11.33 -6.83
N THR A 9 7.53 -11.92 -7.36
CA THR A 9 8.61 -11.17 -8.02
C THR A 9 8.14 -10.58 -9.35
N THR A 10 8.94 -9.71 -9.95
CA THR A 10 8.67 -9.13 -11.29
C THR A 10 9.52 -9.78 -12.40
N ASP A 11 10.25 -10.85 -12.08
CA ASP A 11 11.25 -11.42 -12.99
C ASP A 11 10.60 -12.01 -14.26
N ASP A 12 9.37 -12.53 -14.14
CA ASP A 12 8.63 -13.09 -15.29
C ASP A 12 7.95 -12.02 -16.17
N LEU A 13 8.13 -10.72 -15.89
CA LEU A 13 7.51 -9.68 -16.71
C LEU A 13 8.05 -9.70 -18.14
N GLY A 14 7.14 -9.65 -19.11
CA GLY A 14 7.49 -9.71 -20.52
C GLY A 14 7.76 -11.11 -21.06
N GLU A 15 7.73 -12.15 -20.22
CA GLU A 15 7.82 -13.53 -20.68
C GLU A 15 6.55 -13.98 -21.44
N GLY A 16 6.72 -14.98 -22.31
CA GLY A 16 5.62 -15.58 -23.06
C GLY A 16 4.89 -14.58 -23.98
N LYS A 17 3.67 -14.18 -23.58
CA LYS A 17 2.84 -13.22 -24.30
C LYS A 17 2.86 -11.81 -23.68
N GLY A 18 3.82 -11.52 -22.81
CA GLY A 18 4.03 -10.18 -22.25
C GLY A 18 4.46 -9.15 -23.29
N GLY A 19 4.22 -7.87 -23.01
CA GLY A 19 4.51 -6.76 -23.91
C GLY A 19 5.12 -5.55 -23.23
N ILE A 20 5.45 -5.61 -21.95
CA ILE A 20 6.05 -4.50 -21.19
C ILE A 20 7.38 -4.03 -21.82
N TRP A 21 8.14 -4.94 -22.43
CA TRP A 21 9.42 -4.59 -23.08
C TRP A 21 9.29 -4.08 -24.52
N LYS A 22 8.08 -4.00 -25.09
CA LYS A 22 7.87 -3.35 -26.39
C LYS A 22 8.21 -1.87 -26.24
N LYS A 23 8.95 -1.27 -27.18
CA LYS A 23 9.32 0.17 -27.09
C LYS A 23 8.20 1.14 -27.47
N TRP A 24 7.34 0.74 -28.41
CA TRP A 24 6.36 1.66 -29.02
C TRP A 24 5.17 2.07 -28.14
N PRO A 25 4.74 1.31 -27.09
CA PRO A 25 3.64 1.74 -26.23
C PRO A 25 3.96 2.94 -25.33
N TRP A 26 5.24 3.17 -25.06
CA TRP A 26 5.74 4.25 -24.21
C TRP A 26 5.81 5.55 -25.00
N LYS A 27 5.77 6.69 -24.29
CA LYS A 27 5.74 8.02 -24.90
C LYS A 27 6.91 8.24 -25.86
N ASP A 28 8.12 7.93 -25.38
CA ASP A 28 9.40 8.05 -26.08
C ASP A 28 10.42 7.10 -25.46
N LEU A 29 11.70 7.21 -25.87
CA LEU A 29 12.78 6.36 -25.37
C LEU A 29 13.07 6.62 -23.88
N ASP A 30 13.08 7.88 -23.45
CA ASP A 30 13.37 8.26 -22.05
C ASP A 30 12.31 7.67 -21.12
N HIS A 31 11.03 7.68 -21.51
CA HIS A 31 9.96 7.07 -20.74
C HIS A 31 9.99 5.53 -20.76
N TYR A 32 10.54 4.91 -21.81
CA TYR A 32 10.80 3.47 -21.82
C TYR A 32 11.92 3.09 -20.83
N GLU A 33 13.00 3.87 -20.79
CA GLU A 33 14.10 3.66 -19.84
C GLU A 33 13.64 3.90 -18.41
N LEU A 34 12.90 5.00 -18.16
CA LEU A 34 12.29 5.27 -16.86
C LEU A 34 11.34 4.15 -16.41
N MET A 35 10.52 3.61 -17.32
CA MET A 35 9.66 2.47 -17.03
C MET A 35 10.48 1.25 -16.58
N SER A 36 11.59 0.95 -17.26
CA SER A 36 12.50 -0.13 -16.88
C SER A 36 13.10 0.09 -15.49
N ASP A 37 13.55 1.30 -15.17
CA ASP A 37 14.07 1.67 -13.85
C ASP A 37 12.99 1.56 -12.76
N LEU A 38 11.75 1.89 -13.07
CA LEU A 38 10.62 1.76 -12.14
C LEU A 38 10.26 0.29 -11.87
N ILE A 39 10.35 -0.60 -12.88
CA ILE A 39 10.22 -2.05 -12.66
C ILE A 39 11.35 -2.53 -11.75
N LEU A 40 12.59 -2.09 -11.98
CA LEU A 40 13.72 -2.45 -11.13
C LEU A 40 13.54 -1.96 -9.69
N LYS A 41 13.06 -0.73 -9.50
CA LYS A 41 12.70 -0.18 -8.18
C LYS A 41 11.65 -1.05 -7.48
N ALA A 42 10.61 -1.47 -8.19
CA ALA A 42 9.60 -2.37 -7.65
C ALA A 42 10.21 -3.73 -7.28
N ASN A 43 11.06 -4.31 -8.14
CA ASN A 43 11.72 -5.59 -7.89
C ASN A 43 12.58 -5.56 -6.63
N TYR A 44 13.46 -4.58 -6.47
CA TYR A 44 14.25 -4.44 -5.24
C TYR A 44 13.37 -4.26 -4.01
N SER A 45 12.29 -3.49 -4.13
CA SER A 45 11.35 -3.30 -3.02
C SER A 45 10.66 -4.62 -2.62
N ILE A 46 10.33 -5.47 -3.60
CA ILE A 46 9.74 -6.80 -3.39
C ILE A 46 10.75 -7.74 -2.73
N GLN A 47 11.99 -7.78 -3.22
CA GLN A 47 13.06 -8.61 -2.67
C GLN A 47 13.34 -8.25 -1.21
N ASP A 48 13.48 -6.96 -0.91
CA ASP A 48 13.69 -6.47 0.45
C ASP A 48 12.50 -6.77 1.36
N PHE A 49 11.27 -6.65 0.84
CA PHE A 49 10.06 -6.96 1.59
C PHE A 49 10.04 -8.44 1.96
N ASN A 50 10.24 -9.32 0.98
CA ASN A 50 10.28 -10.76 1.16
C ASN A 50 11.39 -11.21 2.11
N ALA A 51 12.57 -10.59 2.01
CA ALA A 51 13.68 -10.87 2.91
C ALA A 51 13.36 -10.50 4.37
N ALA A 52 12.66 -9.38 4.58
CA ALA A 52 12.26 -8.92 5.91
C ALA A 52 11.18 -9.80 6.56
N ILE A 53 10.35 -10.49 5.77
CA ILE A 53 9.29 -11.39 6.29
C ILE A 53 9.62 -12.88 6.19
N LYS A 54 10.81 -13.26 5.70
CA LYS A 54 11.17 -14.65 5.34
C LYS A 54 10.96 -15.66 6.47
N ASP A 55 11.22 -15.25 7.71
CA ASP A 55 11.12 -16.09 8.91
C ASP A 55 9.77 -15.87 9.62
N GLY A 56 8.82 -15.21 8.96
CA GLY A 56 7.58 -14.72 9.56
C GLY A 56 7.73 -13.32 10.16
N PHE A 57 6.59 -12.67 10.40
CA PHE A 57 6.54 -11.34 10.98
C PHE A 57 6.22 -11.40 12.46
N SER A 58 6.98 -10.64 13.25
CA SER A 58 6.64 -10.33 14.63
C SER A 58 6.57 -8.82 14.78
N PRO A 59 5.56 -8.25 15.46
CA PRO A 59 5.40 -6.81 15.59
C PRO A 59 6.69 -6.09 15.98
N ASN A 60 7.24 -5.29 15.08
CA ASN A 60 8.46 -4.52 15.28
C ASN A 60 8.32 -3.18 14.57
N ILE A 61 8.52 -2.08 15.30
CA ILE A 61 8.33 -0.72 14.80
C ILE A 61 9.23 -0.45 13.59
N LYS A 62 10.51 -0.83 13.66
CA LYS A 62 11.48 -0.62 12.59
C LYS A 62 11.06 -1.36 11.33
N ASP A 63 10.73 -2.64 11.49
CA ASP A 63 10.36 -3.49 10.35
C ASP A 63 9.01 -3.04 9.76
N THR A 64 8.07 -2.58 10.59
CA THR A 64 6.81 -2.00 10.11
C THR A 64 7.03 -0.76 9.27
N VAL A 65 7.83 0.20 9.74
CA VAL A 65 8.16 1.41 8.97
C VAL A 65 8.82 1.04 7.65
N PHE A 66 9.76 0.10 7.67
CA PHE A 66 10.45 -0.39 6.48
C PHE A 66 9.50 -1.06 5.49
N LEU A 67 8.69 -2.02 5.93
CA LEU A 67 7.72 -2.74 5.09
C LEU A 67 6.65 -1.82 4.50
N VAL A 68 6.15 -0.84 5.27
CA VAL A 68 5.24 0.20 4.75
C VAL A 68 5.92 1.03 3.67
N ALA A 69 7.18 1.43 3.85
CA ALA A 69 7.92 2.19 2.85
C ALA A 69 8.06 1.38 1.55
N LEU A 70 8.47 0.11 1.64
CA LEU A 70 8.62 -0.78 0.49
C LEU A 70 7.29 -0.99 -0.26
N ALA A 71 6.20 -1.27 0.46
CA ALA A 71 4.87 -1.39 -0.12
C ALA A 71 4.44 -0.12 -0.87
N THR A 72 4.74 1.05 -0.30
CA THR A 72 4.41 2.33 -0.95
C THR A 72 5.26 2.61 -2.18
N TRP A 73 6.53 2.18 -2.19
CA TRP A 73 7.39 2.29 -3.36
C TRP A 73 6.96 1.39 -4.51
N ILE A 74 6.45 0.18 -4.22
CA ILE A 74 5.84 -0.71 -5.23
C ILE A 74 4.62 -0.04 -5.85
N LYS A 75 3.71 0.49 -5.02
CA LYS A 75 2.55 1.29 -5.48
C LYS A 75 2.98 2.43 -6.39
N ASP A 76 3.90 3.26 -5.92
CA ASP A 76 4.30 4.48 -6.64
C ASP A 76 5.01 4.15 -7.96
N ALA A 77 5.81 3.08 -8.00
CA ALA A 77 6.41 2.58 -9.23
C ALA A 77 5.34 2.22 -10.27
N TYR A 78 4.34 1.43 -9.89
CA TYR A 78 3.22 1.09 -10.79
C TYR A 78 2.49 2.34 -11.30
N TRP A 79 2.16 3.29 -10.42
CA TRP A 79 1.45 4.51 -10.83
C TRP A 79 2.26 5.33 -11.83
N GLN A 80 3.57 5.47 -11.62
CA GLN A 80 4.45 6.17 -12.56
C GLN A 80 4.57 5.45 -13.90
N ILE A 81 4.66 4.12 -13.91
CA ILE A 81 4.65 3.31 -15.15
C ILE A 81 3.36 3.57 -15.93
N ASN A 82 2.21 3.44 -15.28
CA ASN A 82 0.92 3.50 -15.96
C ASN A 82 0.52 4.93 -16.40
N TYR A 83 0.80 5.95 -15.60
CA TYR A 83 0.33 7.32 -15.86
C TYR A 83 1.38 8.26 -16.43
N ALA A 84 2.66 8.08 -16.08
CA ALA A 84 3.73 8.94 -16.58
C ALA A 84 4.41 8.37 -17.82
N CYS A 85 4.65 7.05 -17.89
CA CYS A 85 5.46 6.47 -18.97
C CYS A 85 4.64 6.06 -20.21
N LEU A 86 3.43 5.55 -20.00
CA LEU A 86 2.59 5.01 -21.07
C LEU A 86 1.98 6.11 -21.94
N LYS A 87 1.86 5.86 -23.25
CA LYS A 87 1.11 6.76 -24.14
C LYS A 87 -0.35 6.83 -23.71
N GLU A 88 -0.91 8.03 -23.75
CA GLU A 88 -2.29 8.26 -23.32
C GLU A 88 -3.32 7.40 -24.07
N VAL A 89 -3.16 7.28 -25.39
CA VAL A 89 -4.04 6.47 -26.27
C VAL A 89 -4.05 4.96 -25.93
N ILE A 90 -3.04 4.48 -25.20
CA ILE A 90 -2.96 3.10 -24.71
C ILE A 90 -3.46 3.04 -23.28
N ARG A 91 -3.01 3.97 -22.42
CA ARG A 91 -3.44 4.08 -21.03
C ARG A 91 -4.96 4.12 -20.89
N THR A 92 -5.66 4.86 -21.74
CA THR A 92 -7.13 4.96 -21.69
C THR A 92 -7.87 3.69 -22.13
N LYS A 93 -7.17 2.72 -22.73
CA LYS A 93 -7.71 1.42 -23.13
C LYS A 93 -7.36 0.31 -22.14
N PHE A 94 -6.62 0.62 -21.08
CA PHE A 94 -6.25 -0.32 -20.03
C PHE A 94 -7.02 0.03 -18.75
N GLU A 95 -7.76 -0.96 -18.25
CA GLU A 95 -8.35 -0.95 -16.92
C GLU A 95 -8.00 -2.27 -16.26
N PHE A 96 -7.51 -2.21 -15.02
CA PHE A 96 -7.15 -3.40 -14.28
C PHE A 96 -8.42 -4.14 -13.85
N SER A 97 -8.46 -5.46 -14.03
CA SER A 97 -9.64 -6.30 -13.75
C SER A 97 -10.17 -6.19 -12.32
N ARG A 98 -9.31 -5.85 -11.35
CA ARG A 98 -9.68 -5.60 -9.95
C ARG A 98 -9.50 -4.13 -9.55
N GLN A 99 -9.95 -3.20 -10.40
CA GLN A 99 -9.77 -1.75 -10.20
C GLN A 99 -10.28 -1.23 -8.84
N ASN A 100 -11.35 -1.81 -8.30
CA ASN A 100 -11.86 -1.48 -6.97
C ASN A 100 -10.85 -1.84 -5.87
N GLU A 101 -10.30 -3.06 -5.90
CA GLU A 101 -9.26 -3.49 -4.95
C GLU A 101 -7.99 -2.63 -5.06
N LEU A 102 -7.61 -2.24 -6.29
CA LEU A 102 -6.48 -1.34 -6.53
C LEU A 102 -6.70 0.03 -5.89
N THR A 103 -7.96 0.51 -5.90
CA THR A 103 -8.36 1.79 -5.31
C THR A 103 -8.37 1.71 -3.78
N GLU A 104 -8.93 0.63 -3.21
CA GLU A 104 -8.89 0.34 -1.77
C GLU A 104 -7.43 0.25 -1.28
N ALA A 105 -6.58 -0.52 -1.98
CA ALA A 105 -5.16 -0.65 -1.68
C ALA A 105 -4.43 0.70 -1.76
N ARG A 106 -4.79 1.57 -2.72
CA ARG A 106 -4.24 2.92 -2.81
C ARG A 106 -4.55 3.73 -1.56
N ASN A 107 -5.84 3.88 -1.25
CA ASN A 107 -6.31 4.72 -0.15
C ASN A 107 -5.71 4.24 1.17
N TYR A 108 -5.68 2.93 1.36
CA TYR A 108 -5.07 2.28 2.52
C TYR A 108 -3.57 2.55 2.64
N LEU A 109 -2.77 2.24 1.62
CA LEU A 109 -1.31 2.45 1.68
C LEU A 109 -0.95 3.93 1.83
N GLU A 110 -1.72 4.85 1.23
CA GLU A 110 -1.53 6.29 1.43
C GLU A 110 -1.83 6.71 2.87
N ALA A 111 -2.92 6.21 3.45
CA ALA A 111 -3.26 6.47 4.86
C ALA A 111 -2.22 5.88 5.82
N VAL A 112 -1.88 4.60 5.66
CA VAL A 112 -0.89 3.92 6.51
C VAL A 112 0.47 4.60 6.43
N ARG A 113 0.95 4.94 5.22
CA ARG A 113 2.20 5.72 5.06
C ARG A 113 2.15 7.05 5.80
N SER A 114 1.05 7.77 5.67
CA SER A 114 0.86 9.05 6.34
C SER A 114 0.97 8.87 7.85
N ILE A 115 0.21 7.91 8.40
CA ILE A 115 0.14 7.63 9.84
C ILE A 115 1.48 7.14 10.40
N VAL A 116 2.11 6.17 9.74
CA VAL A 116 3.30 5.43 10.22
C VAL A 116 4.63 6.13 9.89
N ILE A 117 4.72 6.83 8.76
CA ILE A 117 5.99 7.42 8.31
C ILE A 117 5.97 8.93 8.49
N ALA A 118 4.95 9.61 7.96
CA ALA A 118 4.90 11.05 8.01
C ALA A 118 4.49 11.60 9.39
N HIS A 119 3.81 10.79 10.22
CA HIS A 119 3.31 11.15 11.55
C HIS A 119 2.70 12.58 11.59
N PRO A 120 1.79 12.93 10.65
CA PRO A 120 1.38 14.31 10.48
C PRO A 120 0.58 14.76 11.68
N LEU A 121 1.05 15.84 12.32
CA LEU A 121 0.28 16.52 13.36
C LEU A 121 -0.96 17.20 12.81
N ASN A 122 -1.09 17.41 11.50
CA ASN A 122 -2.26 17.99 10.81
C ASN A 122 -2.42 17.31 9.44
N SER A 123 -3.47 16.53 9.24
CA SER A 123 -3.80 15.93 7.94
C SER A 123 -5.29 16.08 7.65
N THR A 124 -5.62 16.36 6.40
CA THR A 124 -7.01 16.41 5.90
C THR A 124 -7.34 15.28 4.93
N ARG A 125 -6.38 14.37 4.70
CA ARG A 125 -6.41 13.43 3.57
C ARG A 125 -6.98 12.04 3.89
N HIS A 126 -7.18 11.70 5.16
CA HIS A 126 -7.50 10.32 5.58
C HIS A 126 -8.66 10.28 6.58
N GLU A 127 -9.69 11.10 6.35
CA GLU A 127 -10.87 11.17 7.22
C GLU A 127 -11.62 9.83 7.30
N GLU A 128 -11.71 9.10 6.20
CA GLU A 128 -12.29 7.74 6.13
C GLU A 128 -11.56 6.73 7.04
N TYR A 129 -10.30 7.02 7.39
CA TYR A 129 -9.49 6.23 8.33
C TYR A 129 -9.48 6.81 9.75
N GLY A 130 -10.27 7.86 10.00
CA GLY A 130 -10.30 8.54 11.29
C GLY A 130 -9.14 9.54 11.51
N PHE A 131 -8.38 9.89 10.47
CA PHE A 131 -7.23 10.81 10.51
C PHE A 131 -7.46 12.04 9.60
N GLY A 132 -8.46 12.85 9.96
CA GLY A 132 -8.81 14.12 9.33
C GLY A 132 -8.61 15.36 10.24
N PRO A 133 -9.15 16.53 9.84
CA PRO A 133 -9.01 17.80 10.59
C PRO A 133 -9.50 17.71 12.03
N GLU A 134 -10.60 16.98 12.24
CA GLU A 134 -11.25 16.71 13.53
C GLU A 134 -10.90 15.32 14.10
N GLY A 135 -9.99 14.62 13.42
CA GLY A 135 -9.69 13.21 13.64
C GLY A 135 -8.62 12.97 14.70
N ARG A 136 -7.91 11.85 14.50
CA ARG A 136 -6.86 11.37 15.39
C ARG A 136 -5.49 11.90 14.99
N ILE A 137 -4.61 11.94 15.98
CA ILE A 137 -3.16 12.11 15.82
C ILE A 137 -2.52 10.80 16.25
N CYS A 138 -1.63 10.27 15.41
CA CYS A 138 -0.76 9.15 15.80
C CYS A 138 0.40 9.70 16.64
N ILE A 139 0.51 9.23 17.88
CA ILE A 139 1.54 9.65 18.83
C ILE A 139 2.72 8.68 18.79
N ASP A 140 2.43 7.38 18.67
CA ASP A 140 3.45 6.35 18.77
C ASP A 140 2.98 5.03 18.14
N MET A 141 3.93 4.14 17.87
CA MET A 141 3.70 2.78 17.38
C MET A 141 4.31 1.78 18.35
N ARG A 142 3.54 0.76 18.72
CA ARG A 142 3.98 -0.24 19.70
C ARG A 142 3.50 -1.63 19.34
N ARG A 143 4.07 -2.61 20.04
CA ARG A 143 3.47 -3.94 20.17
C ARG A 143 2.22 -3.84 21.04
N LYS A 144 1.39 -4.89 20.99
CA LYS A 144 0.31 -5.09 21.94
C LYS A 144 0.81 -4.90 23.37
N SER A 145 0.03 -4.20 24.17
CA SER A 145 0.33 -3.85 25.56
C SER A 145 -0.83 -4.17 26.49
N LEU A 146 -0.56 -4.27 27.80
CA LEU A 146 -1.61 -4.46 28.81
C LEU A 146 -2.68 -3.36 28.79
N LEU A 147 -2.32 -2.16 28.33
CA LEU A 147 -3.26 -1.05 28.22
C LEU A 147 -4.36 -1.36 27.19
N ASP A 148 -4.08 -2.24 26.22
CA ASP A 148 -5.01 -2.70 25.18
C ASP A 148 -6.08 -3.63 25.75
N SER A 149 -6.03 -3.97 27.04
CA SER A 149 -7.06 -4.73 27.76
C SER A 149 -7.77 -3.89 28.83
N TYR A 150 -7.45 -2.61 28.96
CA TYR A 150 -8.04 -1.74 29.98
C TYR A 150 -9.57 -1.58 29.81
N PRO A 151 -10.37 -1.54 30.91
CA PRO A 151 -11.80 -1.30 30.84
C PRO A 151 -12.16 0.04 30.18
N GLY A 152 -13.10 0.04 29.23
CA GLY A 152 -13.53 1.26 28.52
C GLY A 152 -12.59 1.72 27.41
N ARG A 153 -11.63 0.89 27.00
CA ARG A 153 -10.81 1.12 25.81
C ARG A 153 -11.67 1.19 24.54
N VAL A 154 -11.24 2.02 23.59
CA VAL A 154 -11.77 2.04 22.22
C VAL A 154 -10.61 1.72 21.29
N ILE A 155 -10.75 0.64 20.52
CA ILE A 155 -9.74 0.17 19.56
C ILE A 155 -10.38 0.13 18.19
N TYR A 156 -9.66 0.61 17.20
CA TYR A 156 -10.06 0.53 15.80
C TYR A 156 -9.05 -0.25 14.98
N ARG A 157 -9.49 -1.01 14.01
CA ARG A 157 -8.64 -1.65 13.02
C ARG A 157 -8.68 -0.87 11.72
N ILE A 158 -7.50 -0.57 11.18
CA ILE A 158 -7.33 0.08 9.87
C ILE A 158 -7.11 -1.03 8.86
N THR A 159 -8.01 -1.15 7.89
CA THR A 159 -7.99 -2.20 6.85
C THR A 159 -8.12 -1.57 5.45
N PRO A 160 -7.84 -2.29 4.35
CA PRO A 160 -8.08 -1.79 3.01
C PRO A 160 -9.53 -1.34 2.74
N LYS A 161 -10.48 -1.90 3.49
CA LYS A 161 -11.91 -1.60 3.42
C LYS A 161 -12.35 -0.49 4.38
N GLY A 162 -11.40 0.25 4.95
CA GLY A 162 -11.66 1.36 5.86
C GLY A 162 -11.40 1.03 7.33
N PHE A 163 -12.09 1.75 8.21
CA PHE A 163 -11.80 1.86 9.63
C PHE A 163 -12.96 1.34 10.48
N LYS A 164 -12.70 0.35 11.34
CA LYS A 164 -13.75 -0.35 12.09
C LYS A 164 -13.37 -0.54 13.54
N GLU A 165 -14.33 -0.37 14.44
CA GLU A 165 -14.12 -0.67 15.86
C GLU A 165 -13.90 -2.18 16.07
N THR A 166 -13.07 -2.53 17.04
CA THR A 166 -12.76 -3.91 17.40
C THR A 166 -12.50 -4.05 18.89
N ASP A 167 -12.66 -5.28 19.40
CA ASP A 167 -12.54 -5.57 20.82
C ASP A 167 -11.07 -5.74 21.28
N SER A 168 -10.17 -6.08 20.35
CA SER A 168 -8.78 -6.46 20.66
C SER A 168 -7.78 -6.06 19.58
N VAL A 169 -6.54 -5.83 20.04
CA VAL A 169 -5.35 -5.89 19.22
C VAL A 169 -4.84 -7.33 19.25
N GLU A 170 -4.62 -7.93 18.09
CA GLU A 170 -4.08 -9.29 17.98
C GLU A 170 -2.56 -9.29 18.19
N ASP A 171 -2.01 -10.44 18.60
CA ASP A 171 -0.59 -10.54 18.99
C ASP A 171 0.39 -10.31 17.83
N ASN A 172 -0.10 -10.44 16.59
CA ASN A 172 0.63 -10.18 15.35
C ASN A 172 0.41 -8.77 14.78
N GLU A 173 -0.45 -7.96 15.40
CA GLU A 173 -0.73 -6.61 14.92
C GLU A 173 0.22 -5.57 15.51
N ILE A 174 0.33 -4.45 14.80
CA ILE A 174 0.97 -3.24 15.30
C ILE A 174 -0.10 -2.37 15.94
N ALA A 175 0.11 -2.00 17.21
CA ALA A 175 -0.74 -1.06 17.92
C ALA A 175 -0.26 0.38 17.64
N LEU A 176 -1.17 1.24 17.23
CA LEU A 176 -0.97 2.67 17.08
C LEU A 176 -1.58 3.38 18.29
N MET A 177 -0.75 4.15 18.98
CA MET A 177 -1.16 4.98 20.09
C MET A 177 -1.67 6.29 19.51
N THR A 178 -2.95 6.57 19.67
CA THR A 178 -3.57 7.74 19.06
C THR A 178 -4.25 8.64 20.09
N CYS A 179 -4.38 9.92 19.76
CA CYS A 179 -5.27 10.79 20.51
C CYS A 179 -6.24 11.53 19.59
N ARG A 180 -7.45 11.82 20.09
CA ARG A 180 -8.35 12.78 19.44
C ARG A 180 -7.89 14.20 19.66
N ARG A 181 -7.95 15.00 18.60
CA ARG A 181 -7.74 16.46 18.66
C ARG A 181 -8.73 17.14 19.59
N ASN A 182 -10.02 16.83 19.41
CA ASN A 182 -11.10 17.44 20.14
C ASN A 182 -11.75 16.44 21.10
N LYS A 183 -12.04 16.88 22.33
CA LYS A 183 -12.83 16.09 23.28
C LYS A 183 -14.25 15.96 22.74
N THR A 184 -14.77 14.74 22.62
CA THR A 184 -16.22 14.55 22.53
C THR A 184 -16.83 14.83 23.90
N GLU A 185 -17.96 15.55 23.95
CA GLU A 185 -18.73 15.71 25.18
C GLU A 185 -19.06 14.32 25.78
N ASN A 186 -18.99 14.23 27.11
CA ASN A 186 -19.02 13.01 27.94
C ASN A 186 -17.73 12.17 27.93
N SER A 187 -16.77 12.59 28.77
CA SER A 187 -15.81 11.75 29.53
C SER A 187 -15.03 10.62 28.84
N LYS A 188 -15.00 10.54 27.50
CA LYS A 188 -14.11 9.62 26.78
C LYS A 188 -12.68 10.17 26.80
N LEU A 189 -11.72 9.31 27.15
CA LEU A 189 -10.30 9.65 27.18
C LEU A 189 -9.88 10.20 25.80
N HIS A 190 -8.98 11.19 25.80
CA HIS A 190 -8.33 11.62 24.55
C HIS A 190 -7.63 10.47 23.84
N PHE A 191 -7.17 9.49 24.61
CA PHE A 191 -6.38 8.37 24.15
C PHE A 191 -7.27 7.26 23.58
N GLU A 192 -7.05 6.94 22.31
CA GLU A 192 -7.69 5.84 21.59
C GLU A 192 -6.60 4.99 20.91
N ARG A 193 -6.95 3.78 20.47
CA ARG A 193 -6.01 2.92 19.76
C ARG A 193 -6.48 2.64 18.35
N CYS A 194 -5.50 2.51 17.47
CA CYS A 194 -5.71 1.84 16.19
C CYS A 194 -4.79 0.62 16.12
N CYS A 195 -5.11 -0.36 15.27
CA CYS A 195 -4.21 -1.46 14.94
C CYS A 195 -4.11 -1.68 13.43
N LEU A 196 -2.98 -2.27 13.03
CA LEU A 196 -2.61 -2.60 11.66
C LEU A 196 -2.16 -4.06 11.57
N ASP A 197 -2.65 -4.77 10.57
CA ASP A 197 -2.17 -6.10 10.19
C ASP A 197 -1.14 -5.98 9.05
N MET A 198 0.00 -6.67 9.18
CA MET A 198 1.02 -6.70 8.14
C MET A 198 0.56 -7.47 6.89
N CYS A 199 -0.37 -8.41 7.03
CA CYS A 199 -1.01 -9.07 5.89
C CYS A 199 -1.78 -8.09 5.01
N ASP A 200 -2.44 -7.08 5.58
CA ASP A 200 -3.16 -6.07 4.80
C ASP A 200 -2.20 -5.20 3.98
N ILE A 201 -1.03 -4.86 4.56
CA ILE A 201 0.04 -4.11 3.86
C ILE A 201 0.60 -4.95 2.71
N ARG A 202 0.95 -6.23 2.97
CA ARG A 202 1.44 -7.16 1.95
C ARG A 202 0.42 -7.33 0.84
N ASN A 203 -0.83 -7.63 1.17
CA ASN A 203 -1.88 -7.88 0.17
C ASN A 203 -2.15 -6.64 -0.68
N SER A 204 -2.15 -5.46 -0.07
CA SER A 204 -2.27 -4.19 -0.81
C SER A 204 -1.13 -3.97 -1.79
N ALA A 205 0.11 -4.30 -1.42
CA ALA A 205 1.26 -4.25 -2.33
C ALA A 205 1.15 -5.28 -3.46
N GLN A 206 0.70 -6.50 -3.17
CA GLN A 206 0.49 -7.55 -4.17
C GLN A 206 -0.50 -7.13 -5.26
N VAL A 207 -1.54 -6.37 -4.91
CA VAL A 207 -2.52 -5.87 -5.89
C VAL A 207 -1.85 -5.00 -6.98
N TYR A 208 -0.84 -4.22 -6.63
CA TYR A 208 -0.06 -3.42 -7.59
C TYR A 208 0.83 -4.27 -8.50
N ILE A 209 1.41 -5.34 -7.94
CA ILE A 209 2.21 -6.31 -8.70
C ILE A 209 1.33 -7.05 -9.71
N ASP A 210 0.14 -7.48 -9.28
CA ASP A 210 -0.84 -8.13 -10.15
C ASP A 210 -1.30 -7.18 -11.27
N ALA A 211 -1.52 -5.91 -10.94
CA ALA A 211 -1.88 -4.89 -11.94
C ALA A 211 -0.75 -4.68 -12.96
N LEU A 212 0.51 -4.71 -12.54
CA LEU A 212 1.67 -4.64 -13.44
C LEU A 212 1.73 -5.85 -14.39
N TYR A 213 1.48 -7.06 -13.89
CA TYR A 213 1.39 -8.27 -14.73
C TYR A 213 0.19 -8.24 -15.69
N GLU A 214 -0.93 -7.66 -15.28
CA GLU A 214 -2.07 -7.50 -16.18
C GLU A 214 -1.80 -6.47 -17.27
N LEU A 215 -1.15 -5.36 -16.93
CA LEU A 215 -0.66 -4.38 -17.90
C LEU A 215 0.29 -5.04 -18.91
N ASP A 216 1.27 -5.81 -18.44
CA ASP A 216 2.19 -6.55 -19.31
C ASP A 216 1.45 -7.45 -20.33
N ARG A 217 0.48 -8.24 -19.86
CA ARG A 217 -0.36 -9.08 -20.73
C ARG A 217 -1.23 -8.26 -21.69
N HIS A 218 -1.76 -7.13 -21.25
CA HIS A 218 -2.53 -6.21 -22.09
C HIS A 218 -1.67 -5.69 -23.23
N LEU A 219 -0.49 -5.13 -22.92
CA LEU A 219 0.47 -4.62 -23.90
C LEU A 219 0.93 -5.72 -24.87
N GLY A 220 1.05 -6.95 -24.39
CA GLY A 220 1.34 -8.14 -25.20
C GLY A 220 0.39 -8.34 -26.38
N ARG A 221 -0.90 -8.06 -26.19
CA ARG A 221 -1.95 -8.22 -27.21
C ARG A 221 -1.99 -7.09 -28.24
N LEU A 222 -1.45 -5.92 -27.90
CA LEU A 222 -1.49 -4.76 -28.79
C LEU A 222 -0.52 -4.89 -29.97
N ARG A 223 -0.94 -4.39 -31.13
CA ARG A 223 -0.10 -4.28 -32.34
C ARG A 223 0.08 -2.80 -32.66
N LYS A 224 1.33 -2.41 -32.99
CA LYS A 224 1.69 -1.02 -33.26
C LYS A 224 0.80 -0.36 -34.33
N LYS A 225 0.52 -1.10 -35.41
CA LYS A 225 -0.31 -0.66 -36.54
C LYS A 225 -1.75 -0.25 -36.16
N ASP A 226 -2.27 -0.74 -35.04
CA ASP A 226 -3.63 -0.40 -34.59
C ASP A 226 -3.66 1.01 -33.92
N PHE A 227 -2.50 1.66 -33.82
CA PHE A 227 -2.26 2.95 -33.17
C PHE A 227 -1.40 3.89 -34.02
N GLU A 228 -1.07 3.51 -35.25
CA GLU A 228 -0.43 4.38 -36.24
C GLU A 228 -1.55 5.01 -37.08
N THR A 229 -1.89 6.27 -36.80
CA THR A 229 -2.63 7.15 -37.72
C THR A 229 -1.69 7.79 -38.72
#